data_AF-A0A1G9F453-F1
#
_entry.id   AF-A0A1G9F453-F1
#
_cell.length_a   1.000
_cell.length_b   1.000
_cell.length_c   1.000
_cell.angle_alpha   90.00
_cell.angle_beta   90.00
_cell.angle_gamma   90.00
#
_symmetry.space_group_name_H-M   'P 1'
#
loop_
_entity.id
_entity.type
_entity.pdbx_description
1 polymer ?
#
loop_
_entity_poly.entity_id
_entity_poly.type
_entity_poly.pdbx_seq_one_letter_code
_entity_poly.pdbx_strand_id
1 'polypeptide(L)'
;MTGTIAVRAGARARQTYYWRVRNARTRHSPPSAGQAWHIQPGHPGGAYCDLGHELDPPSHHAPTLLSRSRPTGRRGDERQFRGGCLACEWEGPVHSGDEFGKGGNEAVEDAHDHCFPGWRTLPPITTVEDRWAVPRNRSRWAQLIARYPAGWIDQGAPVVAWRRYRREAHAPPHAGRPRYELHVTRPPNDRGRRPTDQGALF
;
A
#
# COMPACT_ATOMS: atom_id res chain seq x y z
N MET A 1 -12.45 -36.68 -9.57
CA MET A 1 -12.50 -36.10 -8.22
C MET A 1 -11.69 -34.80 -8.22
N THR A 2 -12.33 -33.67 -8.48
CA THR A 2 -11.74 -32.34 -8.42
C THR A 2 -11.66 -31.91 -6.97
N GLY A 3 -10.53 -32.20 -6.31
CA GLY A 3 -10.29 -31.73 -4.95
C GLY A 3 -10.33 -30.21 -4.91
N THR A 4 -11.32 -29.65 -4.22
CA THR A 4 -11.42 -28.23 -3.94
C THR A 4 -10.21 -27.82 -3.12
N ILE A 5 -9.21 -27.21 -3.76
CA ILE A 5 -8.07 -26.63 -3.06
C ILE A 5 -8.65 -25.53 -2.18
N ALA A 6 -8.68 -25.77 -0.86
CA ALA A 6 -9.08 -24.76 0.10
C ALA A 6 -8.27 -23.48 -0.18
N VAL A 7 -8.98 -22.39 -0.51
CA VAL A 7 -8.36 -21.11 -0.80
C VAL A 7 -7.71 -20.64 0.50
N ARG A 8 -6.38 -20.71 0.56
CA ARG A 8 -5.64 -20.14 1.69
C ARG A 8 -5.79 -18.63 1.66
N ALA A 9 -6.51 -18.08 2.63
CA ALA A 9 -6.63 -16.65 2.88
C ALA A 9 -5.45 -16.16 3.74
N GLY A 10 -5.18 -14.86 3.69
CA GLY A 10 -4.08 -14.19 4.36
C GLY A 10 -2.84 -14.01 3.48
N ALA A 11 -2.21 -12.84 3.60
CA ALA A 11 -1.07 -12.47 2.76
C ALA A 11 0.12 -13.43 2.91
N ARG A 12 0.43 -13.84 4.15
CA ARG A 12 1.51 -14.81 4.43
C ARG A 12 1.23 -16.19 3.84
N ALA A 13 0.01 -16.70 4.01
CA ALA A 13 -0.37 -18.01 3.49
C ALA A 13 -0.31 -18.05 1.95
N ARG A 14 -0.72 -16.96 1.30
CA ARG A 14 -0.58 -16.76 -0.15
C ARG A 14 0.89 -16.70 -0.59
N GLN A 15 1.73 -15.95 0.13
CA GLN A 15 3.17 -15.88 -0.16
C GLN A 15 3.84 -17.25 -0.04
N THR A 16 3.53 -18.01 1.02
CA THR A 16 4.02 -19.39 1.18
C THR A 16 3.55 -20.28 0.02
N TYR A 17 2.28 -20.18 -0.39
CA TYR A 17 1.76 -20.94 -1.52
C TYR A 17 2.45 -20.57 -2.84
N TYR A 18 2.64 -19.27 -3.10
CA TYR A 18 3.38 -18.77 -4.25
C TYR A 18 4.77 -19.36 -4.35
N TRP A 19 5.52 -19.41 -3.25
CA TRP A 19 6.85 -20.04 -3.25
C TRP A 19 6.82 -21.53 -3.51
N ARG A 20 5.78 -22.25 -3.05
CA ARG A 20 5.60 -23.66 -3.40
C ARG A 20 5.35 -23.84 -4.89
N VAL A 21 4.50 -23.01 -5.48
CA VAL A 21 4.22 -23.01 -6.93
C VAL A 21 5.49 -22.69 -7.72
N ARG A 22 6.18 -21.59 -7.37
CA ARG A 22 7.38 -21.12 -8.06
C ARG A 22 8.52 -22.13 -8.02
N ASN A 23 8.65 -22.89 -6.93
CA ASN A 23 9.68 -23.92 -6.77
C ASN A 23 9.23 -25.32 -7.27
N ALA A 24 8.13 -25.41 -8.03
CA ALA A 24 7.55 -26.67 -8.52
C ALA A 24 7.25 -27.70 -7.42
N ARG A 25 6.95 -27.25 -6.19
CA ARG A 25 6.63 -28.09 -5.03
C ARG A 25 5.12 -28.32 -4.86
N THR A 26 4.34 -28.21 -5.94
CA THR A 26 2.88 -28.40 -5.96
C THR A 26 2.46 -29.37 -7.07
N ARG A 27 1.58 -30.34 -6.76
CA ARG A 27 1.06 -31.32 -7.73
C ARG A 27 0.16 -30.71 -8.81
N HIS A 28 -0.43 -29.54 -8.53
CA HIS A 28 -1.25 -28.76 -9.45
C HIS A 28 -0.72 -27.33 -9.44
N SER A 29 0.13 -26.99 -10.40
CA SER A 29 0.68 -25.64 -10.54
C SER A 29 -0.16 -24.84 -11.53
N PRO A 30 -0.50 -23.56 -11.24
CA PRO A 30 -0.98 -22.68 -12.28
C PRO A 30 0.04 -22.58 -13.44
N PRO A 31 -0.40 -22.24 -14.67
CA PRO A 31 0.46 -22.10 -15.84
C PRO A 31 1.70 -21.23 -15.61
N SER A 32 1.61 -20.23 -14.72
CA SER A 32 2.76 -19.50 -14.22
C SER A 32 2.59 -19.14 -12.74
N ALA A 33 3.70 -19.04 -12.01
CA ALA A 33 3.68 -18.64 -10.60
C ALA A 33 3.04 -17.26 -10.39
N GLY A 34 3.14 -16.36 -11.37
CA GLY A 34 2.54 -15.02 -11.33
C GLY A 34 1.02 -15.03 -11.27
N GLN A 35 0.36 -16.14 -11.64
CA GLN A 35 -1.11 -16.27 -11.52
C GLN A 35 -1.58 -16.61 -10.11
N ALA A 36 -0.67 -17.08 -9.25
CA ALA A 36 -0.96 -17.20 -7.82
C ALA A 36 -0.84 -15.82 -7.15
N TRP A 37 -1.76 -15.51 -6.26
CA TRP A 37 -1.62 -14.35 -5.41
C TRP A 37 -0.34 -14.45 -4.58
N HIS A 38 0.41 -13.35 -4.55
CA HIS A 38 1.65 -13.22 -3.81
C HIS A 38 1.82 -11.77 -3.37
N ILE A 39 2.68 -11.55 -2.38
CA ILE A 39 3.05 -10.20 -1.98
C ILE A 39 3.92 -9.59 -3.08
N GLN A 40 3.53 -8.40 -3.55
CA GLN A 40 4.22 -7.65 -4.58
C GLN A 40 5.69 -7.43 -4.16
N PRO A 41 6.67 -7.67 -5.06
CA PRO A 41 8.07 -7.36 -4.80
C PRO A 41 8.28 -5.94 -4.24
N GLY A 42 9.14 -5.82 -3.23
CA GLY A 42 9.45 -4.56 -2.54
C GLY A 42 8.46 -4.18 -1.43
N HIS A 43 7.27 -4.80 -1.35
CA HIS A 43 6.32 -4.57 -0.25
C HIS A 43 6.64 -5.45 0.97
N PRO A 44 6.22 -5.06 2.19
CA PRO A 44 6.49 -5.81 3.42
C PRO A 44 6.05 -7.28 3.33
N GLY A 45 6.96 -8.19 3.70
CA GLY A 45 6.76 -9.64 3.58
C GLY A 45 6.99 -10.21 2.18
N GLY A 46 7.13 -9.36 1.15
CA GLY A 46 7.42 -9.72 -0.23
C GLY A 46 8.91 -9.85 -0.54
N ALA A 47 9.23 -10.42 -1.70
CA ALA A 47 10.62 -10.54 -2.15
C ALA A 47 11.27 -9.14 -2.29
N TYR A 48 12.57 -9.04 -2.02
CA TYR A 48 13.34 -7.79 -2.13
C TYR A 48 12.84 -6.65 -1.23
N CYS A 49 12.14 -6.96 -0.13
CA CYS A 49 11.86 -5.98 0.91
C CYS A 49 13.08 -5.85 1.83
N ASP A 50 13.70 -4.67 1.86
CA ASP A 50 14.88 -4.38 2.69
C ASP A 50 14.60 -4.46 4.20
N LEU A 51 13.34 -4.39 4.60
CA LEU A 51 12.92 -4.54 5.99
C LEU A 51 12.78 -6.00 6.43
N GLY A 52 13.15 -6.94 5.55
CA GLY A 52 13.15 -8.37 5.82
C GLY A 52 11.80 -9.04 5.58
N HIS A 53 11.85 -10.36 5.47
CA HIS A 53 10.69 -11.22 5.64
C HIS A 53 10.62 -11.54 7.13
N GLU A 54 9.88 -10.76 7.93
CA GLU A 54 9.65 -11.16 9.33
C GLU A 54 9.01 -12.56 9.30
N LEU A 55 9.78 -13.55 9.78
CA LEU A 55 9.37 -14.96 9.80
C LEU A 55 8.20 -15.14 10.77
N ASP A 56 8.17 -14.35 11.82
CA ASP A 56 7.07 -14.26 12.77
C ASP A 56 6.09 -13.14 12.35
N PRO A 57 4.78 -13.35 12.51
CA PRO A 57 3.82 -12.29 12.24
C PRO A 57 4.10 -11.11 13.19
N PRO A 58 4.03 -9.87 12.68
CA PRO A 58 4.12 -8.70 13.54
C PRO A 58 3.01 -8.76 14.59
N SER A 59 3.32 -8.30 15.80
CA SER A 59 2.37 -8.23 16.92
C SER A 59 1.23 -7.23 16.70
N HIS A 60 1.33 -6.43 15.64
CA HIS A 60 0.37 -5.42 15.23
C HIS A 60 0.01 -5.59 13.75
N HIS A 61 -1.16 -5.08 13.35
CA HIS A 61 -1.57 -5.10 11.96
C HIS A 61 -0.57 -4.34 11.09
N ALA A 62 0.06 -5.04 10.15
CA ALA A 62 1.02 -4.47 9.22
C ALA A 62 0.50 -4.61 7.77
N PRO A 63 0.42 -3.50 7.01
CA PRO A 63 -0.15 -3.50 5.67
C PRO A 63 0.84 -4.06 4.65
N THR A 64 0.31 -4.74 3.63
CA THR A 64 1.06 -5.17 2.46
C THR A 64 0.20 -5.17 1.20
N LEU A 65 0.83 -5.31 0.04
CA LEU A 65 0.18 -5.37 -1.26
C LEU A 65 0.28 -6.78 -1.84
N LEU A 66 -0.86 -7.38 -2.13
CA LEU A 66 -0.92 -8.62 -2.90
C LEU A 66 -1.15 -8.32 -4.38
N SER A 67 -0.52 -9.10 -5.25
CA SER A 67 -0.72 -9.03 -6.70
C SER A 67 -0.83 -10.42 -7.34
N ARG A 68 -1.42 -10.45 -8.53
CA ARG A 68 -1.35 -11.58 -9.47
C ARG A 68 -1.56 -11.12 -10.91
N SER A 69 -1.12 -11.94 -11.85
CA SER A 69 -1.47 -11.85 -13.26
C SER A 69 -2.68 -12.73 -13.55
N ARG A 70 -3.69 -12.20 -14.25
CA ARG A 70 -4.86 -12.93 -14.71
C ARG A 70 -4.86 -12.99 -16.24
N PRO A 71 -4.85 -14.19 -16.86
CA PRO A 71 -5.02 -14.30 -18.30
C PRO A 71 -6.36 -13.74 -18.74
N THR A 72 -6.35 -12.86 -19.75
CA THR A 72 -7.58 -12.23 -20.28
C THR A 72 -8.06 -12.84 -21.60
N GLY A 73 -7.31 -13.78 -22.18
CA GLY A 73 -7.59 -14.36 -23.50
C GLY A 73 -7.29 -13.42 -24.68
N ARG A 74 -6.94 -12.15 -24.43
CA ARG A 74 -6.36 -11.21 -25.42
C ARG A 74 -4.83 -11.27 -25.34
N ARG A 75 -4.09 -10.57 -26.22
CA ARG A 75 -2.62 -10.42 -26.12
C ARG A 75 -2.25 -9.72 -24.79
N GLY A 76 -2.15 -10.46 -23.69
CA GLY A 76 -1.67 -9.98 -22.40
C GLY A 76 -2.43 -10.50 -21.18
N ASP A 77 -1.74 -10.41 -20.04
CA ASP A 77 -2.31 -10.65 -18.73
C ASP A 77 -2.75 -9.32 -18.10
N GLU A 78 -3.89 -9.33 -17.41
CA GLU A 78 -4.33 -8.23 -16.56
C GLU A 78 -3.71 -8.37 -15.16
N ARG A 79 -3.18 -7.29 -14.61
CA ARG A 79 -2.71 -7.29 -13.22
C ARG A 79 -3.86 -6.98 -12.27
N GLN A 80 -3.96 -7.79 -11.23
CA GLN A 80 -4.92 -7.64 -10.15
C GLN A 80 -4.18 -7.44 -8.84
N PHE A 81 -4.71 -6.57 -8.00
CA PHE A 81 -4.15 -6.16 -6.73
C PHE A 81 -5.19 -6.31 -5.62
N ARG A 82 -4.74 -6.52 -4.39
CA ARG A 82 -5.58 -6.39 -3.20
C ARG A 82 -4.75 -6.07 -1.97
N GLY A 83 -5.33 -5.33 -1.03
CA GLY A 83 -4.70 -5.10 0.27
C GLY A 83 -4.60 -6.40 1.06
N GLY A 84 -3.56 -6.51 1.88
CA GLY A 84 -3.43 -7.62 2.83
C GLY A 84 -2.85 -7.16 4.17
N CYS A 85 -3.12 -7.95 5.21
CA CYS A 85 -2.47 -7.81 6.51
C CYS A 85 -1.42 -8.92 6.70
N LEU A 86 -0.27 -8.59 7.29
CA LEU A 86 0.73 -9.58 7.67
C LEU A 86 0.44 -10.25 9.03
N ALA A 87 -0.37 -9.62 9.89
CA ALA A 87 -0.67 -10.14 11.23
C ALA A 87 -1.93 -11.01 11.30
N CYS A 88 -2.87 -10.85 10.37
CA CYS A 88 -4.12 -11.63 10.34
C CYS A 88 -4.48 -12.04 8.90
N GLU A 89 -5.61 -12.74 8.74
CA GLU A 89 -6.06 -13.28 7.45
C GLU A 89 -6.80 -12.26 6.56
N TRP A 90 -6.92 -11.00 7.01
CA TRP A 90 -7.65 -9.98 6.27
C TRP A 90 -7.05 -9.69 4.89
N GLU A 91 -7.93 -9.57 3.90
CA GLU A 91 -7.62 -9.17 2.53
C GLU A 91 -8.71 -8.24 1.99
N GLY A 92 -8.29 -7.18 1.31
CA GLY A 92 -9.20 -6.22 0.69
C GLY A 92 -9.86 -6.73 -0.60
N PRO A 93 -10.78 -5.93 -1.19
CA PRO A 93 -11.35 -6.22 -2.50
C PRO A 93 -10.28 -6.33 -3.60
N VAL A 94 -10.64 -6.94 -4.72
CA VAL A 94 -9.73 -7.09 -5.87
C VAL A 94 -9.85 -5.86 -6.76
N HIS A 95 -8.72 -5.23 -7.03
CA HIS A 95 -8.59 -4.08 -7.91
C HIS A 95 -7.84 -4.44 -9.18
N SER A 96 -8.38 -4.09 -10.33
CA SER A 96 -7.71 -4.22 -11.63
C SER A 96 -6.98 -2.93 -11.99
N GLY A 97 -5.84 -3.04 -12.66
CA GLY A 97 -5.15 -1.87 -13.22
C GLY A 97 -3.64 -2.05 -13.35
N ASP A 98 -2.92 -0.95 -13.36
CA ASP A 98 -1.48 -0.91 -13.24
C ASP A 98 -1.04 -0.74 -11.78
N GLU A 99 0.17 -1.22 -11.48
CA GLU A 99 0.83 -1.06 -10.18
C GLU A 99 1.12 0.41 -9.88
N PHE A 100 1.46 1.18 -10.92
CA PHE A 100 1.80 2.60 -10.80
C PHE A 100 0.60 3.55 -10.82
N GLY A 101 -0.63 3.01 -10.86
CA GLY A 101 -1.84 3.80 -10.93
C GLY A 101 -2.91 3.32 -9.96
N LYS A 102 -4.14 3.14 -10.47
CA LYS A 102 -5.36 3.09 -9.64
C LYS A 102 -5.42 1.84 -8.77
N GLY A 103 -5.22 0.66 -9.37
CA GLY A 103 -5.47 -0.61 -8.68
C GLY A 103 -4.47 -0.92 -7.56
N GLY A 104 -3.18 -0.68 -7.79
CA GLY A 104 -2.15 -0.85 -6.75
C GLY A 104 -2.35 0.11 -5.59
N ASN A 105 -2.63 1.39 -5.87
CA ASN A 105 -2.86 2.38 -4.83
C ASN A 105 -4.12 2.07 -4.00
N GLU A 106 -5.25 1.76 -4.64
CA GLU A 106 -6.50 1.42 -3.93
C GLU A 106 -6.30 0.22 -3.00
N ALA A 107 -5.58 -0.82 -3.46
CA ALA A 107 -5.24 -1.97 -2.64
C ALA A 107 -4.36 -1.61 -1.42
N VAL A 108 -3.37 -0.72 -1.59
CA VAL A 108 -2.52 -0.25 -0.49
C VAL A 108 -3.33 0.60 0.49
N GLU A 109 -4.19 1.49 0.00
CA GLU A 109 -5.07 2.33 0.83
C GLU A 109 -6.03 1.46 1.66
N ASP A 110 -6.64 0.43 1.08
CA ASP A 110 -7.46 -0.55 1.82
C ASP A 110 -6.67 -1.23 2.95
N ALA A 111 -5.42 -1.64 2.67
CA ALA A 111 -4.58 -2.28 3.69
C ALA A 111 -4.28 -1.33 4.86
N HIS A 112 -4.10 -0.04 4.58
CA HIS A 112 -3.89 0.96 5.62
C HIS A 112 -5.18 1.30 6.37
N ASP A 113 -6.35 1.24 5.73
CA ASP A 113 -7.63 1.37 6.44
C ASP A 113 -7.84 0.29 7.48
N HIS A 114 -7.40 -0.93 7.15
CA HIS A 114 -7.43 -2.04 8.07
C HIS A 114 -6.38 -1.91 9.19
N CYS A 115 -5.13 -1.56 8.85
CA CYS A 115 -4.03 -1.56 9.83
C CYS A 115 -3.96 -0.29 10.69
N PHE A 116 -4.37 0.85 10.15
CA PHE A 116 -4.32 2.17 10.79
C PHE A 116 -5.63 2.93 10.56
N PRO A 117 -6.75 2.54 11.20
CA PRO A 117 -8.03 3.20 11.03
C PRO A 117 -7.93 4.70 11.34
N GLY A 118 -8.14 5.55 10.33
CA GLY A 118 -8.00 7.01 10.46
C GLY A 118 -6.70 7.60 9.89
N TRP A 119 -5.83 6.79 9.26
CA TRP A 119 -4.59 7.32 8.63
C TRP A 119 -4.86 8.45 7.63
N ARG A 120 -6.05 8.48 7.00
CA ARG A 120 -6.45 9.52 6.05
C ARG A 120 -6.55 10.93 6.66
N THR A 121 -6.67 11.05 7.98
CA THR A 121 -6.70 12.34 8.68
C THR A 121 -5.33 12.76 9.20
N LEU A 122 -4.27 11.96 8.96
CA LEU A 122 -2.92 12.33 9.33
C LEU A 122 -2.46 13.58 8.57
N PRO A 123 -1.62 14.44 9.19
CA PRO A 123 -1.12 15.62 8.54
C PRO A 123 -0.25 15.26 7.33
N PRO A 124 -0.58 15.74 6.11
CA PRO A 124 0.22 15.45 4.94
C PRO A 124 1.49 16.33 4.90
N ILE A 125 2.58 15.77 4.39
CA ILE A 125 3.72 16.54 3.90
C ILE A 125 3.30 17.21 2.57
N THR A 126 3.35 18.54 2.54
CA THR A 126 2.71 19.35 1.49
C THR A 126 3.64 19.81 0.38
N THR A 127 4.96 19.64 0.52
CA THR A 127 5.96 19.98 -0.50
C THR A 127 6.77 18.75 -0.88
N VAL A 128 7.28 18.69 -2.12
CA VAL A 128 8.10 17.55 -2.59
C VAL A 128 9.44 17.54 -1.86
N GLU A 129 10.00 18.71 -1.59
CA GLU A 129 11.24 18.93 -0.87
C GLU A 129 11.14 18.37 0.56
N ASP A 130 10.03 18.67 1.25
CA ASP A 130 9.81 18.21 2.62
C ASP A 130 9.64 16.70 2.72
N ARG A 131 9.25 16.00 1.65
CA ARG A 131 9.18 14.52 1.67
C ARG A 131 10.53 13.89 1.99
N TRP A 132 11.61 14.54 1.56
CA TRP A 132 12.99 14.08 1.81
C TRP A 132 13.59 14.73 3.06
N ALA A 133 13.26 15.99 3.32
CA ALA A 133 13.85 16.76 4.41
C ALA A 133 13.23 16.44 5.77
N VAL A 134 11.92 16.27 5.86
CA VAL A 134 11.22 16.09 7.15
C VAL A 134 11.66 14.82 7.87
N PRO A 135 11.72 13.63 7.22
CA PRO A 135 12.18 12.41 7.91
C PRO A 135 13.64 12.47 8.37
N ARG A 136 14.47 13.33 7.77
CA ARG A 136 15.90 13.49 8.10
C ARG A 136 16.13 14.57 9.16
N ASN A 137 15.20 15.48 9.35
CA ASN A 137 15.31 16.56 10.34
C ASN A 137 14.55 16.17 11.61
N ARG A 138 15.29 15.89 12.70
CA ARG A 138 14.72 15.42 13.97
C ARG A 138 13.60 16.31 14.52
N SER A 139 13.76 17.63 14.47
CA SER A 139 12.77 18.57 15.01
C SER A 139 11.49 18.62 14.16
N ARG A 140 11.63 18.67 12.83
CA ARG A 140 10.46 18.63 11.92
C ARG A 140 9.75 17.28 11.99
N TRP A 141 10.51 16.19 12.08
CA TRP A 141 9.96 14.85 12.30
C TRP A 141 9.15 14.79 13.60
N ALA A 142 9.73 15.26 14.71
CA ALA A 142 9.04 15.31 16.01
C ALA A 142 7.74 16.11 15.95
N GLN A 143 7.73 17.27 15.27
CA GLN A 143 6.52 18.08 15.07
C GLN A 143 5.46 17.37 14.25
N LEU A 144 5.86 16.65 13.19
CA LEU A 144 4.93 15.87 12.36
C LEU A 144 4.29 14.75 13.19
N ILE A 145 5.11 13.95 13.88
CA ILE A 145 4.63 12.76 14.59
C ILE A 145 3.90 13.07 15.89
N ALA A 146 4.06 14.28 16.47
CA ALA A 146 3.28 14.72 17.63
C ALA A 146 1.76 14.76 17.35
N ARG A 147 1.37 14.74 16.07
CA ARG A 147 -0.04 14.72 15.63
C ARG A 147 -0.56 13.31 15.34
N TYR A 148 0.29 12.29 15.50
CA TYR A 148 -0.10 10.90 15.30
C TYR A 148 -0.68 10.34 16.60
N PRO A 149 -1.63 9.39 16.53
CA PRO A 149 -2.06 8.68 17.72
C PRO A 149 -0.89 7.94 18.39
N ALA A 150 -0.99 7.76 19.72
CA ALA A 150 0.08 7.14 20.48
C ALA A 150 0.41 5.72 19.98
N GLY A 151 1.70 5.39 19.90
CA GLY A 151 2.19 4.07 19.46
C GLY A 151 2.14 3.81 17.94
N TRP A 152 1.47 4.66 17.16
CA TRP A 152 1.34 4.45 15.71
C TRP A 152 2.68 4.49 14.98
N ILE A 153 3.57 5.39 15.39
CA ILE A 153 4.90 5.50 14.79
C ILE A 153 5.73 4.24 15.02
N ASP A 154 5.61 3.63 16.19
CA ASP A 154 6.35 2.42 16.55
C ASP A 154 5.79 1.19 15.82
N GLN A 155 4.48 1.19 15.55
CA GLN A 155 3.79 0.19 14.73
C GLN A 155 4.02 0.39 13.21
N GLY A 156 4.76 1.42 12.80
CA GLY A 156 5.07 1.65 11.39
C GLY A 156 3.96 2.34 10.59
N ALA A 157 3.16 3.20 11.23
CA ALA A 157 2.15 4.02 10.56
C ALA A 157 2.72 4.78 9.35
N PRO A 158 1.91 4.99 8.30
CA PRO A 158 2.37 5.62 7.07
C PRO A 158 2.68 7.10 7.28
N VAL A 159 3.55 7.64 6.43
CA VAL A 159 3.69 9.08 6.22
C VAL A 159 2.82 9.46 5.04
N VAL A 160 1.94 10.44 5.22
CA VAL A 160 1.08 10.95 4.15
C VAL A 160 1.78 12.11 3.45
N ALA A 161 1.76 12.15 2.12
CA ALA A 161 2.33 13.24 1.33
C ALA A 161 1.41 13.62 0.16
N TRP A 162 1.38 14.88 -0.25
CA TRP A 162 0.60 15.29 -1.43
C TRP A 162 1.23 14.77 -2.71
N ARG A 163 0.44 14.13 -3.58
CA ARG A 163 0.83 13.67 -4.92
C ARG A 163 1.42 14.82 -5.76
N ARG A 164 2.54 14.56 -6.43
CA ARG A 164 3.19 15.46 -7.39
C ARG A 164 2.48 15.45 -8.73
N TYR A 165 1.91 14.31 -9.12
CA TYR A 165 1.17 14.11 -10.36
C TYR A 165 -0.02 13.17 -10.14
N ARG A 166 -0.97 13.15 -11.08
CA ARG A 166 -2.26 12.45 -10.93
C ARG A 166 -2.13 10.95 -10.64
N ARG A 167 -1.10 10.31 -11.19
CA ARG A 167 -0.85 8.86 -11.09
C ARG A 167 0.51 8.60 -10.44
N GLU A 168 0.64 8.94 -9.17
CA GLU A 168 1.84 8.67 -8.38
C GLU A 168 1.59 7.45 -7.49
N ALA A 169 2.48 6.47 -7.55
CA ALA A 169 2.37 5.23 -6.80
C ALA A 169 2.86 5.44 -5.36
N HIS A 170 2.15 4.88 -4.38
CA HIS A 170 2.64 4.87 -3.00
C HIS A 170 4.01 4.18 -2.91
N ALA A 171 4.88 4.70 -2.04
CA ALA A 171 6.20 4.11 -1.86
C ALA A 171 6.17 3.08 -0.72
N PRO A 172 6.53 1.81 -0.97
CA PRO A 172 6.72 0.85 0.10
C PRO A 172 7.93 1.21 0.97
N PRO A 173 7.96 0.72 2.22
CA PRO A 173 9.05 1.02 3.13
C PRO A 173 10.33 0.26 2.71
N HIS A 174 11.48 0.88 2.94
CA HIS A 174 12.81 0.33 2.65
C HIS A 174 13.85 0.85 3.67
N ALA A 175 15.10 0.39 3.63
CA ALA A 175 16.09 0.68 4.68
C ALA A 175 16.30 2.18 4.96
N GLY A 176 16.27 3.03 3.92
CA GLY A 176 16.41 4.49 4.05
C GLY A 176 15.12 5.21 4.46
N ARG A 177 13.97 4.53 4.37
CA ARG A 177 12.62 5.06 4.66
C ARG A 177 11.75 3.93 5.22
N PRO A 178 11.81 3.66 6.53
CA PRO A 178 11.20 2.47 7.13
C PRO A 178 9.67 2.59 7.30
N ARG A 179 8.99 3.39 6.47
CA ARG A 179 7.52 3.62 6.53
C ARG A 179 6.97 3.77 5.12
N TYR A 180 5.73 3.35 4.94
CA TYR A 180 5.00 3.65 3.72
C TYR A 180 4.91 5.17 3.52
N GLU A 181 5.16 5.64 2.29
CA GLU A 181 4.82 7.00 1.88
C GLU A 181 3.53 6.93 1.07
N LEU A 182 2.43 7.35 1.68
CA LEU A 182 1.12 7.38 1.05
C LEU A 182 0.89 8.72 0.35
N HIS A 183 1.03 8.71 -0.97
CA HIS A 183 0.66 9.86 -1.77
C HIS A 183 -0.85 10.04 -1.86
N VAL A 184 -1.36 11.17 -1.38
CA VAL A 184 -2.78 11.55 -1.43
C VAL A 184 -3.01 12.73 -2.35
N THR A 185 -4.23 12.88 -2.85
CA THR A 185 -4.60 14.01 -3.69
C THR A 185 -4.42 15.32 -2.94
N ARG A 186 -3.76 16.29 -3.58
CA ARG A 186 -3.68 17.65 -3.07
C ARG A 186 -5.09 18.28 -3.15
N PRO A 187 -5.61 18.86 -2.06
CA PRO A 187 -6.88 19.58 -2.12
C PRO A 187 -6.77 20.73 -3.14
N PRO A 188 -7.85 21.04 -3.89
CA PRO A 188 -7.84 22.16 -4.81
C PRO A 188 -7.44 23.44 -4.06
N ASN A 189 -6.56 24.25 -4.65
CA ASN A 189 -6.22 25.55 -4.07
C ASN A 189 -7.47 26.44 -4.13
N ASP A 190 -8.03 26.84 -2.99
CA ASP A 190 -9.13 27.81 -2.89
C ASP A 190 -8.77 29.24 -3.36
N ARG A 191 -7.63 29.42 -4.05
CA ARG A 191 -7.11 30.71 -4.54
C ARG A 191 -7.98 31.38 -5.63
N GLY A 192 -9.18 30.86 -5.90
CA GLY A 192 -10.12 31.37 -6.91
C GLY A 192 -11.38 32.04 -6.38
N ARG A 193 -11.72 31.92 -5.08
CA ARG A 193 -12.92 32.59 -4.55
C ARG A 193 -12.60 34.05 -4.20
N ARG A 194 -12.41 34.88 -5.23
CA ARG A 194 -12.63 36.32 -5.08
C ARG A 194 -14.08 36.51 -4.61
N PRO A 195 -14.35 37.25 -3.53
CA PRO A 195 -15.71 37.68 -3.24
C PRO A 195 -16.12 38.66 -4.35
N THR A 196 -16.81 38.16 -5.37
CA THR A 196 -17.67 39.01 -6.20
C THR A 196 -18.93 39.28 -5.41
N ASP A 197 -18.84 40.17 -4.43
CA ASP A 197 -19.95 40.86 -3.79
C ASP A 197 -19.47 42.26 -3.38
N GLN A 198 -19.20 43.09 -4.39
CA GLN A 198 -19.25 44.55 -4.28
C GLN A 198 -20.32 45.09 -5.24
N GLY A 199 -21.50 44.46 -5.21
CA GLY A 199 -22.67 44.84 -6.00
C GLY A 199 -23.88 45.15 -5.12
N ALA A 200 -23.71 45.94 -4.06
CA ALA A 200 -24.83 46.49 -3.29
C ALA A 200 -24.39 47.72 -2.47
N LEU A 201 -24.04 48.80 -3.17
CA LEU A 201 -24.13 50.16 -2.64
C LEU A 201 -24.73 51.04 -3.74
N PHE A 202 -26.05 51.00 -3.84
CA PHE A 202 -26.89 52.10 -4.31
C PHE A 202 -27.99 52.29 -3.28
#